data_AF-A0A2K0XVF6-F1
#
_entry.id   AF-A0A2K0XVF6-F1
#
_cell.length_a   1.000
_cell.length_b   1.000
_cell.length_c   1.000
_cell.angle_alpha   90.00
_cell.angle_beta   90.00
_cell.angle_gamma   90.00
#
_symmetry.space_group_name_H-M   'P 1'
#
loop_
_entity.id
_entity.type
_entity.pdbx_description
1 polymer ?
#
loop_
_entity_poly.entity_id
_entity_poly.type
_entity_poly.pdbx_seq_one_letter_code
_entity_poly.pdbx_strand_id
1 'polypeptide(L)'
;MSKKITKAQVIGKSQNRTALGMMAAFVAMHPSVTAAELRTKFPKSPICPDAGIDHLFYTESEFAEQTSDWFVNGNACFTKDGEWLTLGNGQKVAFNKVWTSGSLERLQAEMAKYGITGSVGTVSKSAPAGYEIRYEYAEEKKGGIPMWFWLIIIILAVVGYAVTNMMAG
;
A
#
# COMPACT_ATOMS: atom_id res chain seq x y z
N MET A 1 3.17 -8.35 15.17
CA MET A 1 3.27 -7.15 14.32
C MET A 1 3.35 -7.61 12.88
N SER A 2 2.47 -7.15 11.99
CA SER A 2 2.60 -7.44 10.56
C SER A 2 3.85 -6.77 10.01
N LYS A 3 4.64 -7.48 9.21
CA LYS A 3 5.87 -6.93 8.60
C LYS A 3 5.52 -5.72 7.75
N LYS A 4 6.27 -4.62 7.94
CA LYS A 4 6.07 -3.39 7.17
C LYS A 4 6.45 -3.61 5.71
N ILE A 5 5.54 -3.31 4.80
CA ILE A 5 5.80 -3.30 3.35
C ILE A 5 6.68 -2.08 3.03
N THR A 6 7.72 -2.29 2.23
CA THR A 6 8.70 -1.26 1.84
C THR A 6 8.65 -0.92 0.37
N LYS A 7 8.32 -1.90 -0.48
CA LYS A 7 8.07 -1.71 -1.91
C LYS A 7 6.94 -2.58 -2.40
N ALA A 8 6.35 -2.17 -3.51
CA ALA A 8 5.38 -2.97 -4.24
C ALA A 8 5.67 -2.91 -5.74
N GLN A 9 5.60 -4.06 -6.39
CA GLN A 9 5.67 -4.19 -7.84
C GLN A 9 4.31 -4.68 -8.35
N VAL A 10 3.69 -3.91 -9.23
CA VAL A 10 2.36 -4.18 -9.78
C VAL A 10 2.47 -4.53 -11.26
N ILE A 11 1.81 -5.61 -11.65
CA ILE A 11 1.59 -5.94 -13.06
C ILE A 11 0.09 -5.97 -13.29
N GLY A 12 -0.42 -5.15 -14.21
CA GLY A 12 -1.83 -5.12 -14.61
C GLY A 12 -2.02 -5.59 -16.05
N LYS A 13 -3.14 -6.26 -16.34
CA LYS A 13 -3.47 -6.69 -17.73
C LYS A 13 -3.75 -5.55 -18.71
N SER A 14 -3.98 -4.35 -18.19
CA SER A 14 -4.27 -3.14 -18.95
C SER A 14 -3.94 -1.92 -18.10
N GLN A 15 -3.97 -0.73 -18.69
CA GLN A 15 -3.60 0.53 -18.03
C GLN A 15 -4.44 0.80 -16.78
N ASN A 16 -5.76 0.71 -16.90
CA ASN A 16 -6.68 0.93 -15.78
C ASN A 16 -6.52 -0.10 -14.66
N ARG A 17 -6.20 -1.36 -14.98
CA ARG A 17 -5.91 -2.39 -13.97
C ARG A 17 -4.57 -2.17 -13.28
N THR A 18 -3.59 -1.67 -14.01
CA THR A 18 -2.30 -1.26 -13.44
C THR A 18 -2.50 -0.12 -12.46
N ALA A 19 -3.25 0.93 -12.84
CA ALA A 19 -3.58 2.04 -11.96
C ALA A 19 -4.31 1.58 -10.69
N LEU A 20 -5.32 0.72 -10.83
CA LEU A 20 -6.06 0.15 -9.70
C LEU A 20 -5.12 -0.64 -8.76
N GLY A 21 -4.27 -1.52 -9.31
CA GLY A 21 -3.33 -2.31 -8.52
C GLY A 21 -2.30 -1.45 -7.79
N MET A 22 -1.81 -0.39 -8.42
CA MET A 22 -0.89 0.57 -7.78
C MET A 22 -1.56 1.28 -6.61
N MET A 23 -2.82 1.67 -6.75
CA MET A 23 -3.56 2.30 -5.67
C MET A 23 -3.91 1.32 -4.54
N ALA A 24 -4.22 0.07 -4.87
CA ALA A 24 -4.40 -1.00 -3.88
C ALA A 24 -3.09 -1.26 -3.11
N ALA A 25 -1.94 -1.26 -3.79
CA ALA A 25 -0.63 -1.34 -3.14
C ALA A 25 -0.39 -0.16 -2.20
N PHE A 26 -0.73 1.06 -2.64
CA PHE A 26 -0.59 2.27 -1.82
C PHE A 26 -1.41 2.18 -0.54
N VAL A 27 -2.68 1.81 -0.62
CA VAL A 27 -3.55 1.66 0.56
C VAL A 27 -3.01 0.58 1.51
N ALA A 28 -2.51 -0.55 0.99
CA ALA A 28 -1.91 -1.61 1.80
C ALA A 28 -0.63 -1.14 2.52
N MET A 29 0.17 -0.26 1.90
CA MET A 29 1.37 0.33 2.48
C MET A 29 1.07 1.44 3.49
N HIS A 30 -0.11 2.07 3.40
CA HIS A 30 -0.52 3.22 4.20
C HIS A 30 -1.90 2.98 4.85
N PRO A 31 -2.01 2.05 5.82
CA PRO A 31 -3.31 1.62 6.37
C PRO A 31 -4.09 2.72 7.10
N SER A 32 -3.43 3.81 7.50
CA SER A 32 -4.08 4.97 8.14
C SER A 32 -4.67 5.97 7.15
N VAL A 33 -4.50 5.77 5.83
CA VAL A 33 -4.95 6.75 4.83
C VAL A 33 -6.47 6.79 4.75
N THR A 34 -7.00 8.00 4.63
CA THR A 34 -8.43 8.29 4.44
C THR A 34 -8.76 8.60 2.98
N ALA A 35 -10.04 8.50 2.61
CA ALA A 35 -10.50 8.87 1.26
C ALA A 35 -10.19 10.35 0.92
N ALA A 36 -10.27 11.25 1.90
CA ALA A 36 -9.92 12.65 1.73
C ALA A 36 -8.42 12.83 1.41
N GLU A 37 -7.55 12.15 2.16
CA GLU A 37 -6.10 12.19 1.91
C GLU A 37 -5.74 11.60 0.54
N LEU A 38 -6.44 10.55 0.08
CA LEU A 38 -6.24 10.01 -1.27
C LEU A 38 -6.53 11.07 -2.34
N ARG A 39 -7.61 11.86 -2.20
CA ARG A 39 -7.91 12.96 -3.14
C ARG A 39 -6.87 14.07 -3.11
N THR A 40 -6.34 14.39 -1.93
CA THR A 40 -5.30 15.42 -1.79
C THR A 40 -3.97 14.95 -2.37
N LYS A 41 -3.58 13.69 -2.15
CA LYS A 41 -2.31 13.12 -2.63
C LYS A 41 -2.34 12.79 -4.13
N PHE A 42 -3.49 12.35 -4.63
CA PHE A 42 -3.67 11.98 -6.03
C PHE A 42 -4.83 12.79 -6.64
N PRO A 43 -4.66 14.12 -6.80
CA PRO A 43 -5.71 14.94 -7.39
C PRO A 43 -5.88 14.65 -8.88
N LYS A 44 -7.12 14.72 -9.37
CA LYS A 44 -7.45 14.42 -10.76
C LYS A 44 -6.62 15.21 -11.77
N SER A 45 -6.61 16.54 -11.66
CA SER A 45 -6.01 17.41 -12.67
C SER A 45 -4.54 17.07 -13.00
N PRO A 46 -3.63 16.92 -12.02
CA PRO A 46 -2.25 16.53 -12.32
C PRO A 46 -2.08 15.06 -12.68
N ILE A 47 -2.91 14.14 -12.16
CA ILE A 47 -2.72 12.69 -12.36
C ILE A 47 -3.43 12.17 -13.62
N CYS A 48 -4.73 12.44 -13.75
CA CYS A 48 -5.58 11.93 -14.82
C CYS A 48 -6.63 12.98 -15.22
N PRO A 49 -6.23 14.07 -15.91
CA PRO A 49 -7.13 15.16 -16.28
C PRO A 49 -8.27 14.73 -17.23
N ASP A 50 -8.06 13.63 -17.93
CA ASP A 50 -8.90 12.97 -18.93
C ASP A 50 -9.95 12.01 -18.33
N ALA A 51 -10.03 11.85 -17.01
CA ALA A 51 -10.90 10.88 -16.34
C ALA A 51 -12.41 11.06 -16.59
N GLY A 52 -12.85 12.23 -17.07
CA GLY A 52 -14.28 12.51 -17.33
C GLY A 52 -15.16 12.64 -16.07
N ILE A 53 -14.57 12.59 -14.87
CA ILE A 53 -15.22 12.70 -13.56
C ILE A 53 -14.63 13.87 -12.75
N ASP A 54 -15.23 14.19 -11.61
CA ASP A 54 -14.78 15.29 -10.74
C ASP A 54 -13.55 14.91 -9.91
N HIS A 55 -13.56 13.71 -9.33
CA HIS A 55 -12.51 13.20 -8.45
C HIS A 55 -12.14 11.77 -8.82
N LEU A 56 -10.91 11.35 -8.56
CA LEU A 56 -10.49 9.97 -8.85
C LEU A 56 -11.03 8.93 -7.86
N PHE A 57 -11.55 9.38 -6.71
CA PHE A 57 -11.98 8.54 -5.59
C PHE A 57 -13.36 8.98 -5.13
N TYR A 58 -14.23 8.00 -4.86
CA TYR A 58 -15.56 8.19 -4.28
C TYR A 58 -15.77 7.19 -3.15
N THR A 59 -16.26 7.62 -2.00
CA THR A 59 -16.73 6.69 -0.96
C THR A 59 -17.98 5.95 -1.44
N GLU A 60 -18.36 4.86 -0.77
CA GLU A 60 -19.62 4.16 -1.08
C GLU A 60 -20.84 5.08 -1.06
N SER A 61 -20.92 6.01 -0.09
CA SER A 61 -22.05 6.94 0.00
C SER A 61 -22.05 7.95 -1.15
N GLU A 62 -20.90 8.58 -1.45
CA GLU A 62 -20.80 9.54 -2.55
C GLU A 62 -21.01 8.88 -3.92
N PHE A 63 -20.62 7.61 -4.07
CA PHE A 63 -20.89 6.82 -5.28
C PHE A 63 -22.37 6.50 -5.42
N ALA A 64 -23.06 6.14 -4.33
CA ALA A 64 -24.49 5.85 -4.32
C ALA A 64 -25.37 7.07 -4.64
N GLU A 65 -24.87 8.28 -4.35
CA GLU A 65 -25.53 9.54 -4.70
C GLU A 65 -25.40 9.92 -6.19
N GLN A 66 -24.55 9.23 -6.96
CA GLN A 66 -24.38 9.50 -8.38
C GLN A 66 -25.59 9.04 -9.18
N THR A 67 -26.19 9.96 -9.94
CA THR A 67 -27.38 9.70 -10.76
C THR A 67 -27.10 9.74 -12.26
N SER A 68 -25.90 10.14 -12.66
CA SER A 68 -25.51 10.18 -14.07
C SER A 68 -25.46 8.76 -14.64
N ASP A 69 -26.25 8.52 -15.70
CA ASP A 69 -26.32 7.23 -16.39
C ASP A 69 -24.94 6.80 -16.90
N TRP A 70 -24.20 7.72 -17.52
CA TRP A 70 -22.83 7.48 -17.95
C TRP A 70 -21.90 7.10 -16.77
N PHE A 71 -22.10 7.66 -15.59
CA PHE A 71 -21.25 7.37 -14.44
C PHE A 71 -21.57 5.98 -13.86
N VAL A 72 -22.85 5.73 -13.60
CA VAL A 72 -23.34 4.52 -12.93
C VAL A 72 -23.34 3.33 -13.89
N ASN A 73 -24.04 3.46 -15.02
CA ASN A 73 -24.18 2.38 -16.00
C ASN A 73 -23.00 2.29 -16.97
N GLY A 74 -22.35 3.43 -17.26
CA GLY A 74 -21.12 3.46 -18.05
C GLY A 74 -19.86 3.02 -17.30
N ASN A 75 -19.97 2.63 -16.01
CA ASN A 75 -18.89 2.01 -15.24
C ASN A 75 -17.66 2.92 -15.11
N ALA A 76 -17.88 4.21 -14.81
CA ALA A 76 -16.83 5.22 -14.71
C ALA A 76 -15.80 4.91 -13.60
N CYS A 77 -16.21 4.15 -12.57
CA CYS A 77 -15.35 3.72 -11.48
C CYS A 77 -15.34 2.19 -11.32
N PHE A 78 -14.29 1.69 -10.67
CA PHE A 78 -14.10 0.33 -10.22
C PHE A 78 -14.99 0.01 -9.02
N THR A 79 -16.08 -0.73 -9.25
CA THR A 79 -17.09 -1.05 -8.22
C THR A 79 -17.58 -2.51 -8.24
N LYS A 80 -16.98 -3.37 -9.06
CA LYS A 80 -17.27 -4.82 -9.00
C LYS A 80 -16.54 -5.46 -7.83
N ASP A 81 -16.94 -6.69 -7.48
CA ASP A 81 -16.27 -7.48 -6.46
C ASP A 81 -14.77 -7.61 -6.74
N GLY A 82 -13.95 -7.32 -5.73
CA GLY A 82 -12.50 -7.27 -5.83
C GLY A 82 -11.92 -6.02 -6.51
N GLU A 83 -12.76 -5.10 -7.01
CA GLU A 83 -12.29 -3.84 -7.62
C GLU A 83 -12.31 -2.65 -6.64
N TRP A 84 -13.04 -2.75 -5.53
CA TRP A 84 -13.06 -1.73 -4.49
C TRP A 84 -11.72 -1.61 -3.78
N LEU A 85 -11.25 -0.38 -3.56
CA LEU A 85 -10.17 -0.12 -2.63
C LEU A 85 -10.73 -0.20 -1.22
N THR A 86 -10.20 -1.09 -0.38
CA THR A 86 -10.60 -1.21 1.02
C THR A 86 -9.54 -0.55 1.89
N LEU A 87 -9.89 0.58 2.52
CA LEU A 87 -9.01 1.31 3.43
C LEU A 87 -8.76 0.51 4.72
N GLY A 88 -7.74 0.88 5.49
CA GLY A 88 -7.40 0.14 6.72
C GLY A 88 -8.47 0.20 7.82
N ASN A 89 -9.39 1.16 7.75
CA ASN A 89 -10.58 1.24 8.60
C ASN A 89 -11.79 0.42 8.06
N GLY A 90 -11.62 -0.31 6.95
CA GLY A 90 -12.66 -1.10 6.31
C GLY A 90 -13.57 -0.34 5.34
N GLN A 91 -13.44 0.99 5.24
CA GLN A 91 -14.22 1.79 4.30
C GLN A 91 -13.86 1.43 2.86
N LYS A 92 -14.86 1.24 1.99
CA LYS A 92 -14.61 1.04 0.56
C LYS A 92 -14.64 2.36 -0.20
N VAL A 93 -13.73 2.45 -1.16
CA VAL A 93 -13.55 3.60 -2.04
C VAL A 93 -13.53 3.10 -3.49
N ALA A 94 -14.44 3.64 -4.30
CA ALA A 94 -14.47 3.45 -5.74
C ALA A 94 -13.38 4.30 -6.37
N PHE A 95 -12.69 3.75 -7.37
CA PHE A 95 -11.59 4.41 -8.05
C PHE A 95 -11.87 4.58 -9.55
N ASN A 96 -11.46 5.69 -10.14
CA ASN A 96 -11.61 5.96 -11.57
C ASN A 96 -11.13 4.81 -12.47
N LYS A 97 -11.91 4.48 -13.49
CA LYS A 97 -11.64 3.41 -14.46
C LYS A 97 -11.10 3.90 -15.80
N VAL A 98 -11.23 5.19 -16.11
CA VAL A 98 -10.81 5.80 -17.37
C VAL A 98 -9.35 6.22 -17.29
N TRP A 99 -8.48 5.63 -18.10
CA TRP A 99 -7.03 5.88 -18.07
C TRP A 99 -6.44 5.91 -19.48
N THR A 100 -5.78 7.01 -19.84
CA THR A 100 -4.85 7.06 -20.98
C THR A 100 -3.42 6.67 -20.57
N SER A 101 -2.53 6.50 -21.55
CA SER A 101 -1.14 6.11 -21.29
C SER A 101 -0.40 7.20 -20.53
N GLY A 102 -0.57 8.46 -20.95
CA GLY A 102 0.04 9.60 -20.29
C GLY A 102 -0.41 9.78 -18.84
N SER A 103 -1.68 9.51 -18.53
CA SER A 103 -2.19 9.58 -17.15
C SER A 103 -1.67 8.43 -16.29
N LEU A 104 -1.49 7.23 -16.86
CA LEU A 104 -0.82 6.13 -16.17
C LEU A 104 0.65 6.47 -15.88
N GLU A 105 1.38 7.05 -16.83
CA GLU A 105 2.78 7.46 -16.64
C GLU A 105 2.92 8.48 -15.51
N ARG A 106 2.00 9.44 -15.42
CA ARG A 106 1.97 10.41 -14.31
C ARG A 106 1.71 9.73 -12.97
N LEU A 107 0.77 8.78 -12.93
CA LEU A 107 0.54 7.99 -11.72
C LEU A 107 1.78 7.16 -11.34
N GLN A 108 2.44 6.52 -12.31
CA GLN A 108 3.67 5.76 -12.09
C GLN A 108 4.79 6.63 -11.51
N ALA A 109 4.98 7.84 -12.06
CA ALA A 109 5.97 8.79 -11.56
C ALA A 109 5.65 9.24 -10.12
N GLU A 110 4.39 9.46 -9.79
CA GLU A 110 3.98 9.82 -8.43
C GLU A 110 4.16 8.66 -7.45
N MET A 111 3.74 7.46 -7.85
CA MET A 111 3.81 6.24 -7.04
C MET A 111 5.24 5.76 -6.75
N ALA A 112 6.18 6.05 -7.65
CA ALA A 112 7.59 5.74 -7.45
C ALA A 112 8.15 6.36 -6.16
N LYS A 113 7.65 7.53 -5.74
CA LYS A 113 8.03 8.21 -4.49
C LYS A 113 7.69 7.40 -3.24
N TYR A 114 6.73 6.48 -3.36
CA TYR A 114 6.28 5.57 -2.30
C TYR A 114 6.87 4.17 -2.42
N GLY A 115 7.82 3.95 -3.34
CA GLY A 115 8.38 2.61 -3.59
C GLY A 115 7.43 1.68 -4.34
N ILE A 116 6.44 2.24 -5.05
CA ILE A 116 5.46 1.48 -5.82
C ILE A 116 5.79 1.63 -7.30
N THR A 117 5.94 0.50 -7.99
CA THR A 117 6.15 0.45 -9.44
C THR A 117 4.99 -0.30 -10.08
N GLY A 118 4.61 0.09 -11.29
CA GLY A 118 3.53 -0.56 -12.03
C GLY A 118 3.91 -0.74 -13.50
N SER A 119 3.48 -1.82 -14.11
CA SER A 119 3.64 -2.06 -15.55
C SER A 119 2.43 -2.79 -16.13
N VAL A 120 2.16 -2.55 -17.41
CA VAL A 120 1.17 -3.33 -18.16
C VAL A 120 1.84 -4.60 -18.64
N GLY A 121 1.23 -5.75 -18.38
CA GLY A 121 1.80 -7.04 -18.73
C GLY A 121 0.81 -8.19 -18.63
N THR A 122 1.34 -9.40 -18.68
CA THR A 122 0.51 -10.62 -18.52
C THR A 122 0.30 -10.90 -17.04
N VAL A 123 -0.94 -11.18 -16.66
CA VAL A 123 -1.35 -11.62 -15.33
C VAL A 123 -2.14 -12.91 -15.43
N SER A 124 -2.21 -13.68 -14.35
CA SER A 124 -3.01 -14.90 -14.33
C SER A 124 -4.49 -14.61 -14.65
N LYS A 125 -5.13 -15.50 -15.40
CA LYS A 125 -6.58 -15.46 -15.62
C LYS A 125 -7.38 -15.58 -14.32
N SER A 126 -6.77 -16.14 -13.27
CA SER A 126 -7.37 -16.24 -11.94
C SER A 126 -7.27 -14.95 -11.11
N ALA A 127 -6.58 -13.91 -11.58
CA ALA A 127 -6.49 -12.63 -10.87
C ALA A 127 -7.81 -11.85 -11.03
N PRO A 128 -8.69 -11.83 -9.99
CA PRO A 128 -10.07 -11.35 -10.15
C PRO A 128 -10.14 -9.88 -10.55
N ALA A 129 -9.24 -9.06 -9.99
CA ALA A 129 -9.16 -7.64 -10.29
C ALA A 129 -8.30 -7.31 -11.53
N GLY A 130 -7.69 -8.30 -12.18
CA GLY A 130 -6.86 -8.12 -13.38
C GLY A 130 -5.49 -7.49 -13.14
N TYR A 131 -4.97 -7.55 -11.92
CA TYR A 131 -3.60 -7.17 -11.57
C TYR A 131 -3.03 -8.14 -10.53
N GLU A 132 -1.71 -8.16 -10.42
CA GLU A 132 -0.94 -8.87 -9.39
C GLU A 132 -0.02 -7.88 -8.68
N ILE A 133 0.19 -8.09 -7.38
CA ILE A 133 1.08 -7.26 -6.55
C ILE A 133 2.12 -8.16 -5.89
N ARG A 134 3.39 -7.80 -6.01
CA ARG A 134 4.50 -8.41 -5.27
C ARG A 134 5.01 -7.40 -4.25
N TYR A 135 4.97 -7.78 -2.97
CA TYR A 135 5.43 -6.94 -1.88
C TYR A 135 6.85 -7.33 -1.44
N GLU A 136 7.66 -6.31 -1.18
CA GLU A 136 8.94 -6.45 -0.48
C GLU A 136 8.78 -5.91 0.94
N TYR A 137 9.25 -6.67 1.94
CA TYR A 137 9.07 -6.35 3.36
C TYR A 137 10.39 -5.89 3.97
N ALA A 138 10.31 -5.00 4.96
CA ALA A 138 11.48 -4.63 5.75
C ALA A 138 12.09 -5.87 6.41
N GLU A 139 13.42 -5.98 6.40
CA GLU A 139 14.10 -6.99 7.20
C GLU A 139 13.85 -6.71 8.68
N GLU A 140 13.46 -7.75 9.42
CA GLU A 140 13.42 -7.68 10.87
C GLU A 140 14.85 -7.56 11.37
N LYS A 141 15.22 -6.40 11.90
CA LYS A 141 16.40 -6.33 12.78
C LYS A 141 16.12 -7.25 13.96
N LYS A 142 16.72 -8.45 13.97
CA LYS A 142 16.80 -9.27 15.18
C LYS A 142 17.40 -8.37 16.27
N GLY A 143 16.59 -8.02 17.26
CA GLY A 143 17.05 -7.31 18.44
C GLY A 143 18.02 -8.21 19.21
N GLY A 144 19.30 -8.17 18.84
CA GLY A 144 20.36 -8.77 19.62
C GLY A 144 20.48 -8.02 20.94
N ILE A 145 20.66 -8.76 22.03
CA ILE A 145 20.94 -8.15 23.34
C ILE A 145 22.21 -7.27 23.17
N PRO A 146 22.12 -5.96 23.45
CA PRO A 146 23.21 -5.04 23.18
C PRO A 146 24.45 -5.40 24.02
N MET A 147 25.65 -5.17 23.46
CA MET A 147 26.93 -5.64 24.02
C MET A 147 27.15 -5.25 25.50
N TRP A 148 26.62 -4.11 25.95
CA TRP A 148 26.71 -3.67 27.35
C TRP A 148 25.99 -4.61 28.33
N PHE A 149 24.94 -5.30 27.90
CA PHE A 149 24.24 -6.30 28.73
C PHE A 149 25.15 -7.51 29.00
N TRP A 150 25.98 -7.91 28.02
CA TRP A 150 26.97 -8.97 28.20
C TRP A 150 28.10 -8.57 29.15
N LEU A 151 28.52 -7.30 29.11
CA LEU A 151 29.51 -6.78 30.06
C LEU A 151 29.01 -6.85 31.51
N ILE A 152 27.72 -6.57 31.75
CA ILE A 152 27.12 -6.71 33.09
C ILE A 152 27.17 -8.17 33.56
N ILE A 153 26.84 -9.13 32.71
CA ILE A 153 26.88 -10.57 33.06
C ILE A 153 28.31 -11.01 33.43
N ILE A 154 29.33 -10.56 32.68
CA ILE A 154 30.73 -10.89 32.97
C ILE A 154 31.16 -10.31 34.32
N ILE A 155 30.82 -9.05 34.60
CA ILE A 155 31.15 -8.41 35.89
C ILE A 155 30.49 -9.15 37.06
N LEU A 156 29.21 -9.51 36.92
CA LEU A 156 28.49 -10.27 37.96
C LEU A 156 29.11 -11.65 38.20
N ALA A 157 29.55 -12.35 37.15
CA ALA A 157 30.22 -13.65 37.29
C ALA A 157 31.56 -13.53 38.02
N VAL A 158 32.37 -12.51 37.71
CA VAL A 158 33.67 -12.27 38.37
C VAL A 158 33.49 -11.92 39.85
N VAL A 159 32.53 -11.04 40.17
CA VAL A 159 32.23 -10.67 41.56
C VAL A 159 31.70 -11.88 42.33
N GLY A 160 30.78 -12.66 41.75
CA GLY A 160 30.25 -13.87 42.37
C GLY A 160 31.34 -14.90 42.68
N TYR A 161 32.28 -15.11 41.76
CA TYR A 161 33.43 -16.00 41.95
C TYR A 161 34.38 -15.51 43.06
N ALA A 162 34.69 -14.22 43.11
CA ALA A 162 35.56 -13.64 44.14
C ALA A 162 34.94 -13.77 45.54
N VAL A 163 33.63 -13.52 45.66
CA VAL A 163 32.90 -13.61 46.93
C VAL A 163 32.80 -15.05 47.44
N THR A 164 32.60 -16.03 46.55
CA THR A 164 32.56 -17.45 46.95
C THR A 164 33.92 -17.96 47.41
N ASN A 165 35.02 -17.58 46.75
CA ASN A 165 36.37 -17.94 47.19
C ASN A 165 36.76 -17.28 48.53
N MET A 166 36.30 -16.07 48.82
CA MET A 166 36.55 -15.40 50.11
C MET A 166 35.78 -16.00 51.29
N MET A 167 34.64 -16.66 51.05
CA MET A 167 33.86 -17.32 52.11
C MET A 167 34.25 -18.78 52.35
N ALA A 168 35.10 -19.36 51.48
CA ALA A 168 35.53 -20.76 51.54
C ALA A 168 36.95 -20.97 52.12
N GLY A 169 37.67 -19.90 52.47
CA GLY A 169 39.00 -19.95 53.10
C GLY A 169 38.97 -19.31 54.47
#